data_AF-A0A327HTN2-F1
#
_entry.id   AF-A0A327HTN2-F1
#
_cell.length_a   1.000
_cell.length_b   1.000
_cell.length_c   1.000
_cell.angle_alpha   90.00
_cell.angle_beta   90.00
_cell.angle_gamma   90.00
#
_symmetry.space_group_name_H-M   'P 1'
#
loop_
_entity.id
_entity.type
_entity.pdbx_description
1 polymer ?
#
loop_
_entity_poly.entity_id
_entity_poly.type
_entity_poly.pdbx_seq_one_letter_code
_entity_poly.pdbx_strand_id
1 'polypeptide(L)'
;MDFDYMLPIPPGIMASHDGALSGQDSSQAEMMSEMCILVDSSDGKIGSDTKLNCHFGSGILHRAFSVLLFNGEGKMLVQQRSHDKITFPSIWANSCCSHPLDIPGENGDPAEGAINAARRKLSQELGVSEGDISRIDFRHVGSFLYECRWDEDWIEREVDHVLIATTDSIVVDPNPNEISDFKWIEGEEIQEMFSGSGEWQGEVIAPWFRLLWNEFLADHYPNLENIVPVDGVVNFGEVSIGGASVDPGQNLMMAIGKHREHVEGVILQSLSKMKQERLHGAMSHLFAGGGKRLRATLPRLVGEAVGDAHEGHYTLGASIEIIHNFTLVHDDLMDQDPIRRGLEAVHVAYDDSTAINAGDAMLAVAFEILAESPDIEQDKLGFLVRSIGEMVRNVASGQQEDISFESRDSVSEDEYIEMIKGKTSVMFETCAGTGAILAGATQEVVENMRRWGLNLGLCFQLMDDLIDITGDTATLGKPAGSDIVQGKKTLIAIHALNCEQEMPAFSEAYGSGECSDGVLSKAVAELEESGSIEYAKNRAMHHHAVAHSCLDDVADSPALNILRELTDFQLIRIN
;
A
#
# COMPACT_ATOMS: atom_id res chain seq x y z
N MET A 1 20.33 32.85 8.90
CA MET A 1 20.03 33.42 7.57
C MET A 1 18.71 32.81 7.19
N ASP A 2 17.64 33.55 7.45
CA ASP A 2 16.27 33.18 7.16
C ASP A 2 16.09 33.08 5.64
N PHE A 3 15.53 31.97 5.16
CA PHE A 3 14.97 31.90 3.82
C PHE A 3 13.55 31.35 3.89
N ASP A 4 12.68 32.35 3.85
CA ASP A 4 11.25 32.36 3.58
C ASP A 4 10.93 31.64 2.25
N TYR A 5 10.05 30.64 2.29
CA TYR A 5 9.37 30.09 1.12
C TYR A 5 7.86 29.97 1.43
N MET A 6 7.21 31.10 1.70
CA MET A 6 5.79 31.25 1.39
C MET A 6 5.65 31.62 -0.10
N LEU A 7 5.25 30.65 -0.93
CA LEU A 7 4.67 30.96 -2.23
C LEU A 7 3.21 31.41 -2.03
N PRO A 8 2.75 32.48 -2.68
CA PRO A 8 1.38 32.97 -2.52
C PRO A 8 0.37 32.03 -3.17
N ILE A 9 -0.69 31.71 -2.43
CA ILE A 9 -1.89 31.02 -2.91
C ILE A 9 -2.52 31.84 -4.05
N PRO A 10 -2.78 31.26 -5.24
CA PRO A 10 -3.48 31.96 -6.31
C PRO A 10 -4.93 32.25 -5.90
N PRO A 11 -5.51 33.41 -6.23
CA PRO A 11 -6.91 33.67 -5.96
C PRO A 11 -7.82 32.81 -6.84
N GLY A 12 -8.66 32.01 -6.19
CA GLY A 12 -9.91 31.39 -6.64
C GLY A 12 -10.09 31.13 -8.13
N ILE A 13 -9.88 29.88 -8.56
CA ILE A 13 -10.57 29.33 -9.72
C ILE A 13 -11.89 28.75 -9.19
N MET A 14 -12.97 29.53 -9.28
CA MET A 14 -14.30 28.94 -9.32
C MET A 14 -14.39 28.14 -10.62
N ALA A 15 -14.17 26.82 -10.54
CA ALA A 15 -14.58 25.92 -11.61
C ALA A 15 -16.12 25.96 -11.65
N SER A 16 -16.68 26.60 -12.67
CA SER A 16 -18.12 26.56 -12.90
C SER A 16 -18.47 25.17 -13.44
N HIS A 17 -18.91 24.28 -12.55
CA HIS A 17 -19.38 22.93 -12.85
C HIS A 17 -20.80 22.94 -13.46
N ASP A 18 -21.02 23.74 -14.51
CA ASP A 18 -22.35 24.02 -15.11
C ASP A 18 -23.08 22.80 -15.72
N GLY A 19 -22.58 21.58 -15.52
CA GLY A 19 -23.22 20.32 -15.94
C GLY A 19 -23.26 19.18 -14.91
N ALA A 20 -22.52 19.27 -13.79
CA ALA A 20 -22.35 18.15 -12.85
C ALA A 20 -23.64 17.76 -12.10
N LEU A 21 -24.58 18.71 -11.96
CA LEU A 21 -25.87 18.52 -11.28
C LEU A 21 -27.05 18.44 -12.26
N SER A 22 -26.80 18.28 -13.56
CA SER A 22 -27.87 18.29 -14.56
C SER A 22 -28.78 17.06 -14.42
N GLY A 23 -30.07 17.30 -14.12
CA GLY A 23 -31.09 16.25 -13.94
C GLY A 23 -31.30 15.76 -12.49
N GLN A 24 -30.60 16.33 -11.51
CA GLN A 24 -30.73 15.99 -10.09
C GLN A 24 -31.84 16.78 -9.38
N ASP A 25 -32.35 16.26 -8.25
CA ASP A 25 -33.35 16.95 -7.42
C ASP A 25 -32.82 18.29 -6.88
N SER A 26 -33.65 19.34 -6.93
CA SER A 26 -33.25 20.70 -6.56
C SER A 26 -32.75 20.83 -5.11
N SER A 27 -33.26 20.00 -4.19
CA SER A 27 -32.85 20.02 -2.79
C SER A 27 -31.47 19.38 -2.57
N GLN A 28 -31.13 18.35 -3.35
CA GLN A 28 -29.80 17.73 -3.33
C GLN A 28 -28.72 18.66 -3.92
N ALA A 29 -29.08 19.38 -4.98
CA ALA A 29 -28.20 20.38 -5.59
C ALA A 29 -27.85 21.54 -4.63
N GLU A 30 -28.79 21.99 -3.80
CA GLU A 30 -28.53 23.02 -2.79
C GLU A 30 -27.56 22.54 -1.69
N MET A 31 -27.69 21.28 -1.24
CA MET A 31 -26.77 20.70 -0.25
C MET A 31 -25.32 20.57 -0.75
N MET A 32 -25.12 20.47 -2.07
CA MET A 32 -23.77 20.43 -2.66
C MET A 32 -23.01 21.75 -2.54
N SER A 33 -23.69 22.84 -2.18
CA SER A 33 -23.07 24.16 -1.94
C SER A 33 -22.59 24.38 -0.50
N GLU A 34 -22.87 23.46 0.42
CA GLU A 34 -22.42 23.54 1.81
C GLU A 34 -20.87 23.56 1.88
N MET A 35 -20.31 24.37 2.78
CA MET A 35 -18.86 24.49 2.94
C MET A 35 -18.34 23.45 3.93
N CYS A 36 -17.71 22.39 3.43
CA CYS A 36 -17.01 21.39 4.21
C CYS A 36 -15.67 21.93 4.73
N ILE A 37 -15.22 21.41 5.87
CA ILE A 37 -13.90 21.73 6.45
C ILE A 37 -12.85 20.82 5.80
N LEU A 38 -11.86 21.40 5.13
CA LEU A 38 -10.73 20.65 4.58
C LEU A 38 -9.69 20.36 5.67
N VAL A 39 -9.15 19.15 5.67
CA VAL A 39 -8.19 18.70 6.69
C VAL A 39 -6.99 17.98 6.08
N ASP A 40 -5.88 17.92 6.83
CA ASP A 40 -4.78 16.99 6.57
C ASP A 40 -5.06 15.59 7.14
N SER A 41 -4.15 14.64 6.93
CA SER A 41 -4.32 13.25 7.39
C SER A 41 -4.30 13.06 8.91
N SER A 42 -3.94 14.10 9.67
CA SER A 42 -3.95 14.13 11.14
C SER A 42 -5.11 14.96 11.69
N ASP A 43 -6.13 15.23 10.87
CA ASP A 43 -7.30 16.06 11.20
C ASP A 43 -6.97 17.55 11.45
N GLY A 44 -5.81 18.03 10.98
CA GLY A 44 -5.47 19.46 11.02
C GLY A 44 -6.27 20.26 9.99
N LYS A 45 -7.05 21.27 10.42
CA LYS A 45 -7.81 22.13 9.49
C LYS A 45 -6.86 22.91 8.57
N ILE A 46 -7.01 22.73 7.25
CA ILE A 46 -6.22 23.42 6.22
C ILE A 46 -7.04 24.41 5.38
N GLY A 47 -8.37 24.32 5.39
CA GLY A 47 -9.22 25.21 4.60
C GLY A 47 -10.70 24.84 4.62
N SER A 48 -11.42 25.29 3.59
CA SER A 48 -12.83 24.98 3.36
C SER A 48 -13.14 24.97 1.87
N ASP A 49 -13.98 24.05 1.41
CA ASP A 49 -14.50 24.05 0.03
C ASP A 49 -15.95 23.55 0.01
N THR A 50 -16.63 23.74 -1.11
CA THR A 50 -17.99 23.24 -1.33
C THR A 50 -18.01 21.72 -1.28
N LYS A 51 -19.09 21.15 -0.75
CA LYS A 51 -19.33 19.72 -0.73
C LYS A 51 -19.21 19.09 -2.11
N LEU A 52 -19.65 19.78 -3.16
CA LEU A 52 -19.43 19.38 -4.55
C LEU A 52 -17.94 19.13 -4.86
N ASN A 53 -17.07 20.11 -4.60
CA ASN A 53 -15.65 19.99 -4.89
C ASN A 53 -14.97 18.93 -4.01
N CYS A 54 -15.42 18.76 -2.77
CA CYS A 54 -14.90 17.73 -1.88
C CYS A 54 -15.17 16.31 -2.40
N HIS A 55 -16.28 16.08 -3.11
CA HIS A 55 -16.71 14.74 -3.52
C HIS A 55 -16.58 14.47 -5.02
N PHE A 56 -16.30 15.48 -5.86
CA PHE A 56 -16.22 15.33 -7.31
C PHE A 56 -14.77 15.11 -7.81
N GLY A 57 -14.61 14.30 -8.86
CA GLY A 57 -13.31 13.97 -9.48
C GLY A 57 -12.40 13.16 -8.56
N SER A 58 -11.24 13.71 -8.22
CA SER A 58 -10.29 13.08 -7.27
C SER A 58 -10.71 13.23 -5.80
N GLY A 59 -11.69 14.11 -5.51
CA GLY A 59 -12.07 14.47 -4.16
C GLY A 59 -11.00 15.27 -3.41
N ILE A 60 -11.41 15.92 -2.32
CA ILE A 60 -10.53 16.68 -1.43
C ILE A 60 -10.74 16.14 -0.01
N LEU A 61 -9.66 15.86 0.71
CA LEU A 61 -9.75 15.37 2.08
C LEU A 61 -10.46 16.39 2.98
N HIS A 62 -11.54 15.96 3.61
CA HIS A 62 -12.39 16.81 4.44
C HIS A 62 -12.92 16.09 5.67
N ARG A 63 -13.41 16.84 6.66
CA ARG A 63 -13.93 16.28 7.91
C ARG A 63 -15.36 15.78 7.76
N ALA A 64 -15.64 14.62 8.33
CA ALA A 64 -16.95 13.99 8.41
C ALA A 64 -17.24 13.45 9.83
N PHE A 65 -18.43 12.90 10.04
CA PHE A 65 -18.77 12.18 11.27
C PHE A 65 -19.78 11.07 10.99
N SER A 66 -19.72 10.05 11.85
CA SER A 66 -20.62 8.90 11.87
C SER A 66 -21.24 8.73 13.25
N VAL A 67 -22.58 8.80 13.32
CA VAL A 67 -23.36 8.58 14.55
C VAL A 67 -23.84 7.13 14.61
N LEU A 68 -23.61 6.46 15.74
CA LEU A 68 -24.24 5.20 16.12
C LEU A 68 -25.21 5.46 17.29
N LEU A 69 -26.50 5.49 16.98
CA LEU A 69 -27.57 5.85 17.91
C LEU A 69 -28.24 4.61 18.50
N PHE A 70 -28.18 4.47 19.81
CA PHE A 70 -28.76 3.38 20.57
C PHE A 70 -29.94 3.85 21.44
N ASN A 71 -31.01 3.05 21.47
CA ASN A 71 -32.16 3.30 22.35
C ASN A 71 -31.98 2.65 23.74
N GLY A 72 -32.94 2.88 24.66
CA GLY A 72 -32.91 2.33 26.01
C GLY A 72 -33.00 0.79 26.11
N GLU A 73 -33.28 0.10 25.00
CA GLU A 73 -33.25 -1.37 24.90
C GLU A 73 -31.91 -1.89 24.37
N GLY A 74 -30.96 -1.01 24.05
CA GLY A 74 -29.66 -1.35 23.48
C GLY A 74 -29.70 -1.62 21.97
N LYS A 75 -30.82 -1.36 21.29
CA LYS A 75 -30.92 -1.51 19.83
C LYS A 75 -30.28 -0.32 19.13
N MET A 76 -29.59 -0.57 18.03
CA MET A 76 -29.01 0.46 17.19
C MET A 76 -29.95 0.84 16.06
N LEU A 77 -30.06 2.14 15.78
CA LEU A 77 -30.74 2.62 14.58
C LEU A 77 -29.83 2.51 13.36
N VAL A 78 -30.28 1.85 12.31
CA VAL A 78 -29.65 1.85 10.98
C VAL A 78 -30.62 2.45 9.96
N GLN A 79 -30.08 3.03 8.90
CA GLN A 79 -30.89 3.69 7.86
C GLN A 79 -30.39 3.36 6.46
N GLN A 80 -31.31 3.30 5.52
CA GLN A 80 -31.03 3.20 4.09
C GLN A 80 -31.09 4.58 3.48
N ARG A 81 -30.00 4.98 2.82
CA ARG A 81 -29.91 6.27 2.13
C ARG A 81 -30.92 6.32 0.99
N SER A 82 -31.53 7.49 0.78
CA SER A 82 -32.47 7.68 -0.32
C SER A 82 -31.82 7.36 -1.68
N HIS A 83 -32.63 6.80 -2.58
CA HIS A 83 -32.29 6.56 -3.98
C HIS A 83 -31.89 7.83 -4.76
N ASP A 84 -32.30 9.01 -4.29
CA ASP A 84 -32.02 10.30 -4.91
C ASP A 84 -30.68 10.92 -4.46
N LYS A 85 -29.91 10.23 -3.60
CA LYS A 85 -28.60 10.70 -3.14
C LYS A 85 -27.58 10.64 -4.28
N ILE A 86 -26.77 11.70 -4.40
CA ILE A 86 -25.71 11.81 -5.42
C ILE A 86 -24.60 10.80 -5.15
N THR A 87 -24.09 10.76 -3.92
CA THR A 87 -23.10 9.76 -3.49
C THR A 87 -23.78 8.64 -2.73
N PHE A 88 -23.45 7.41 -3.10
CA PHE A 88 -23.91 6.19 -2.44
C PHE A 88 -25.44 6.12 -2.23
N PRO A 89 -26.26 6.16 -3.30
CA PRO A 89 -27.71 5.96 -3.20
C PRO A 89 -28.07 4.53 -2.79
N SER A 90 -29.17 4.38 -2.04
CA SER A 90 -29.79 3.08 -1.68
C SER A 90 -28.93 2.14 -0.84
N ILE A 91 -27.81 2.59 -0.27
CA ILE A 91 -27.00 1.78 0.65
C ILE A 91 -27.49 1.90 2.09
N TRP A 92 -27.37 0.82 2.85
CA TRP A 92 -27.61 0.82 4.29
C TRP A 92 -26.36 1.23 5.07
N ALA A 93 -26.51 2.11 6.05
CA ALA A 93 -25.42 2.61 6.89
C ALA A 93 -25.84 2.72 8.36
N ASN A 94 -24.91 3.18 9.20
CA ASN A 94 -25.20 3.61 10.57
C ASN A 94 -26.20 4.78 10.60
N SER A 95 -26.57 5.19 11.82
CA SER A 95 -27.75 6.01 12.09
C SER A 95 -27.79 7.36 11.36
N CYS A 96 -26.66 8.05 11.26
CA CYS A 96 -26.54 9.34 10.56
C CYS A 96 -25.05 9.59 10.24
N CYS A 97 -24.76 9.96 8.99
CA CYS A 97 -23.40 10.33 8.53
C CYS A 97 -23.46 11.66 7.80
N SER A 98 -22.57 12.58 8.14
CA SER A 98 -22.51 13.87 7.46
C SER A 98 -21.23 14.63 7.75
N HIS A 99 -21.24 15.93 7.45
CA HIS A 99 -20.09 16.81 7.55
C HIS A 99 -20.31 17.90 8.59
N PRO A 100 -19.33 18.17 9.47
CA PRO A 100 -19.23 19.45 10.13
C PRO A 100 -18.93 20.53 9.08
N LEU A 101 -19.66 21.63 9.13
CA LEU A 101 -19.52 22.72 8.17
C LEU A 101 -18.56 23.78 8.68
N ASP A 102 -17.96 24.56 7.77
CA ASP A 102 -17.14 25.71 8.14
C ASP A 102 -17.99 26.90 8.60
N ILE A 103 -18.72 26.70 9.69
CA ILE A 103 -19.62 27.65 10.32
C ILE A 103 -19.33 27.75 11.82
N PRO A 104 -19.67 28.88 12.47
CA PRO A 104 -19.48 29.03 13.91
C PRO A 104 -20.16 27.92 14.71
N GLY A 105 -19.39 27.22 15.55
CA GLY A 105 -19.86 26.13 16.40
C GLY A 105 -19.55 24.73 15.88
N GLU A 106 -19.24 24.58 14.58
CA GLU A 106 -18.82 23.30 13.98
C GLU A 106 -17.36 23.31 13.53
N ASN A 107 -16.76 24.49 13.35
CA ASN A 107 -15.41 24.67 12.83
C ASN A 107 -14.31 24.89 13.89
N GLY A 108 -14.64 24.64 15.15
CA GLY A 108 -13.73 24.77 16.30
C GLY A 108 -13.00 23.46 16.60
N ASP A 109 -13.15 22.99 17.85
CA ASP A 109 -12.65 21.67 18.26
C ASP A 109 -13.28 20.56 17.39
N PRO A 110 -12.51 19.60 16.86
CA PRO A 110 -13.04 18.59 15.95
C PRO A 110 -14.14 17.71 16.57
N ALA A 111 -13.96 17.26 17.81
CA ALA A 111 -14.91 16.38 18.47
C ALA A 111 -16.20 17.14 18.86
N GLU A 112 -16.08 18.32 19.44
CA GLU A 112 -17.24 19.16 19.75
C GLU A 112 -17.97 19.61 18.47
N GLY A 113 -17.21 19.94 17.42
CA GLY A 113 -17.74 20.32 16.11
C GLY A 113 -18.54 19.20 15.46
N ALA A 114 -18.02 17.97 15.49
CA ALA A 114 -18.73 16.78 15.04
C ALA A 114 -20.02 16.53 15.84
N ILE A 115 -20.00 16.68 17.17
CA ILE A 115 -21.21 16.53 18.00
C ILE A 115 -22.27 17.59 17.65
N ASN A 116 -21.87 18.84 17.44
CA ASN A 116 -22.81 19.90 17.06
C ASN A 116 -23.42 19.67 15.67
N ALA A 117 -22.59 19.24 14.72
CA ALA A 117 -23.04 18.86 13.38
C ALA A 117 -23.99 17.66 13.42
N ALA A 118 -23.70 16.65 14.25
CA ALA A 118 -24.56 15.49 14.47
C ALA A 118 -25.94 15.90 14.99
N ARG A 119 -26.03 16.80 15.98
CA ARG A 119 -27.32 17.32 16.47
C ARG A 119 -28.13 17.96 15.35
N ARG A 120 -27.49 18.80 14.52
CA ARG A 120 -28.15 19.44 13.36
C ARG A 120 -28.66 18.39 12.37
N LYS A 121 -27.83 17.42 12.01
CA LYS A 121 -28.14 16.42 10.98
C LYS A 121 -29.14 15.36 11.45
N LEU A 122 -29.16 14.97 12.72
CA LEU A 122 -30.23 14.12 13.27
C LEU A 122 -31.60 14.80 13.15
N SER A 123 -31.67 16.13 13.31
CA SER A 123 -32.92 16.87 13.09
C SER A 123 -33.31 16.92 11.60
N GLN A 124 -32.34 17.16 10.72
CA GLN A 124 -32.58 17.33 9.28
C GLN A 124 -32.86 16.01 8.54
N GLU A 125 -32.17 14.93 8.91
CA GLU A 125 -32.25 13.62 8.23
C GLU A 125 -33.28 12.70 8.87
N LEU A 126 -33.24 12.55 10.20
CA LEU A 126 -34.12 11.63 10.94
C LEU A 126 -35.38 12.32 11.50
N GLY A 127 -35.54 13.63 11.32
CA GLY A 127 -36.69 14.39 11.82
C GLY A 127 -36.78 14.44 13.35
N VAL A 128 -35.67 14.19 14.06
CA VAL A 128 -35.68 14.18 15.53
C VAL A 128 -35.90 15.60 16.05
N SER A 129 -36.81 15.75 17.00
CA SER A 129 -37.13 17.04 17.60
C SER A 129 -35.98 17.59 18.44
N GLU A 130 -35.84 18.93 18.52
CA GLU A 130 -34.82 19.56 19.39
C GLU A 130 -34.93 19.10 20.86
N GLY A 131 -36.17 18.88 21.32
CA GLY A 131 -36.43 18.39 22.68
C GLY A 131 -35.86 16.99 22.91
N ASP A 132 -35.94 16.12 21.92
CA ASP A 132 -35.39 14.76 22.01
C ASP A 132 -33.87 14.76 21.79
N ILE A 133 -33.35 15.56 20.85
CA ILE A 133 -31.90 15.74 20.63
C ILE A 133 -31.21 16.22 21.92
N SER A 134 -31.84 17.10 22.69
CA SER A 134 -31.29 17.59 23.96
C SER A 134 -31.13 16.53 25.04
N ARG A 135 -31.78 15.37 24.87
CA ARG A 135 -31.69 14.21 25.78
C ARG A 135 -30.72 13.14 25.31
N ILE A 136 -30.21 13.26 24.08
CA ILE A 136 -29.23 12.32 23.54
C ILE A 136 -27.87 12.63 24.20
N ASP A 137 -27.29 11.61 24.82
CA ASP A 137 -25.90 11.67 25.30
C ASP A 137 -24.96 11.28 24.17
N PHE A 138 -24.04 12.18 23.82
CA PHE A 138 -23.06 11.96 22.75
C PHE A 138 -21.68 11.77 23.35
N ARG A 139 -21.00 10.71 22.91
CA ARG A 139 -19.60 10.45 23.26
C ARG A 139 -18.79 10.22 21.99
N HIS A 140 -17.76 11.03 21.81
CA HIS A 140 -16.73 10.82 20.78
C HIS A 140 -15.81 9.68 21.22
N VAL A 141 -15.54 8.73 20.32
CA VAL A 141 -14.75 7.52 20.64
C VAL A 141 -13.52 7.34 19.75
N GLY A 142 -13.34 8.19 18.74
CA GLY A 142 -12.19 8.14 17.85
C GLY A 142 -12.48 8.74 16.48
N SER A 143 -11.50 8.67 15.60
CA SER A 143 -11.63 9.12 14.21
C SER A 143 -10.86 8.20 13.28
N PHE A 144 -11.29 8.12 12.03
CA PHE A 144 -10.61 7.34 11.02
C PHE A 144 -10.51 8.06 9.67
N LEU A 145 -9.44 7.79 8.94
CA LEU A 145 -9.19 8.26 7.58
C LEU A 145 -9.57 7.15 6.60
N TYR A 146 -10.39 7.45 5.61
CA TYR A 146 -10.69 6.53 4.52
C TYR A 146 -10.95 7.27 3.21
N GLU A 147 -10.86 6.52 2.11
CA GLU A 147 -11.41 6.92 0.83
C GLU A 147 -12.27 5.82 0.22
N CYS A 148 -13.40 6.17 -0.38
CA CYS A 148 -14.30 5.23 -1.02
C CYS A 148 -14.85 5.85 -2.30
N ARG A 149 -14.53 5.24 -3.45
CA ARG A 149 -15.02 5.71 -4.74
C ARG A 149 -16.39 5.11 -5.05
N TRP A 150 -17.35 5.96 -5.40
CA TRP A 150 -18.68 5.55 -5.84
C TRP A 150 -18.68 5.21 -7.34
N ASP A 151 -18.17 6.12 -8.17
CA ASP A 151 -18.05 5.95 -9.61
C ASP A 151 -16.88 6.80 -10.21
N GLU A 152 -16.86 6.98 -11.53
CA GLU A 152 -15.84 7.78 -12.22
C GLU A 152 -15.81 9.25 -11.74
N ASP A 153 -16.95 9.77 -11.31
CA ASP A 153 -17.14 11.18 -10.96
C ASP A 153 -17.12 11.42 -9.45
N TRP A 154 -17.58 10.47 -8.63
CA TRP A 154 -17.87 10.69 -7.20
C TRP A 154 -17.04 9.82 -6.26
N ILE A 155 -16.54 10.44 -5.18
CA ILE A 155 -15.70 9.82 -4.16
C ILE A 155 -15.99 10.44 -2.78
N GLU A 156 -15.85 9.64 -1.72
CA GLU A 156 -15.69 10.10 -0.35
C GLU A 156 -14.21 9.99 0.03
N ARG A 157 -13.64 11.04 0.61
CA ARG A 157 -12.26 11.08 1.10
C ARG A 157 -12.24 11.90 2.37
N GLU A 158 -12.26 11.22 3.51
CA GLU A 158 -12.73 11.80 4.75
C GLU A 158 -11.89 11.40 5.97
N VAL A 159 -11.76 12.34 6.91
CA VAL A 159 -11.49 12.03 8.31
C VAL A 159 -12.83 12.03 9.04
N ASP A 160 -13.35 10.85 9.37
CA ASP A 160 -14.66 10.64 9.98
C ASP A 160 -14.54 10.47 11.49
N HIS A 161 -15.25 11.32 12.25
CA HIS A 161 -15.36 11.23 13.70
C HIS A 161 -16.50 10.29 14.14
N VAL A 162 -16.15 9.30 14.95
CA VAL A 162 -17.09 8.28 15.45
C VAL A 162 -17.76 8.75 16.73
N LEU A 163 -19.09 8.85 16.69
CA LEU A 163 -19.93 9.31 17.79
C LEU A 163 -20.90 8.21 18.22
N ILE A 164 -20.82 7.82 19.49
CA ILE A 164 -21.85 6.99 20.12
C ILE A 164 -22.89 7.91 20.72
N ALA A 165 -24.15 7.68 20.37
CA ALA A 165 -25.28 8.44 20.85
C ALA A 165 -26.25 7.51 21.59
N THR A 166 -26.68 7.86 22.80
CA THR A 166 -27.62 7.04 23.58
C THR A 166 -28.80 7.85 24.08
N THR A 167 -29.98 7.22 24.14
CA THR A 167 -31.23 7.86 24.56
C THR A 167 -32.26 6.84 25.02
N ASP A 168 -33.08 7.19 26.01
CA ASP A 168 -34.17 6.31 26.49
C ASP A 168 -35.25 6.11 25.42
N SER A 169 -35.62 7.18 24.71
CA SER A 169 -36.66 7.17 23.68
C SER A 169 -36.56 8.42 22.80
N ILE A 170 -36.73 8.22 21.49
CA ILE A 170 -36.84 9.28 20.49
C ILE A 170 -37.94 8.95 19.49
N VAL A 171 -38.50 9.97 18.87
CA VAL A 171 -39.36 9.82 17.70
C VAL A 171 -38.53 10.11 16.45
N VAL A 172 -38.56 9.19 15.50
CA VAL A 172 -37.87 9.30 14.20
C VAL A 172 -38.95 9.49 13.13
N ASP A 173 -38.83 10.56 12.36
CA ASP A 173 -39.69 10.92 11.22
C ASP A 173 -38.80 11.35 10.04
N PRO A 174 -38.16 10.38 9.35
CA PRO A 174 -37.08 10.68 8.42
C PRO A 174 -37.51 11.55 7.24
N ASN A 175 -36.59 12.41 6.81
CA ASN A 175 -36.72 13.15 5.58
C ASN A 175 -36.59 12.19 4.37
N PRO A 176 -37.62 12.04 3.53
CA PRO A 176 -37.59 11.08 2.41
C PRO A 176 -36.55 11.41 1.34
N ASN A 177 -36.06 12.65 1.28
CA ASN A 177 -34.98 13.03 0.37
C ASN A 177 -33.60 12.55 0.86
N GLU A 178 -33.48 12.20 2.15
CA GLU A 178 -32.23 11.75 2.76
C GLU A 178 -32.26 10.24 3.02
N ILE A 179 -33.41 9.70 3.46
CA ILE A 179 -33.55 8.34 3.99
C ILE A 179 -34.77 7.66 3.35
N SER A 180 -34.56 6.47 2.77
CA SER A 180 -35.63 5.65 2.18
C SER A 180 -36.24 4.65 3.17
N ASP A 181 -35.44 4.15 4.12
CA ASP A 181 -35.89 3.18 5.12
C ASP A 181 -35.04 3.28 6.41
N PHE A 182 -35.55 2.78 7.53
CA PHE A 182 -34.80 2.70 8.79
C PHE A 182 -35.27 1.54 9.67
N LYS A 183 -34.35 1.01 10.49
CA LYS A 183 -34.62 -0.10 11.40
C LYS A 183 -33.90 0.07 12.73
N TRP A 184 -34.52 -0.42 13.80
CA TRP A 184 -33.86 -0.64 15.09
C TRP A 184 -33.46 -2.10 15.20
N ILE A 185 -32.17 -2.38 15.25
CA ILE A 185 -31.62 -3.74 15.22
C ILE A 185 -30.82 -4.08 16.48
N GLU A 186 -30.91 -5.32 16.93
CA GLU A 186 -30.15 -5.89 18.04
C GLU A 186 -28.80 -6.48 17.57
N GLY A 187 -27.96 -6.93 18.51
CA GLY A 187 -26.59 -7.35 18.21
C GLY A 187 -26.45 -8.49 17.20
N GLU A 188 -27.35 -9.49 17.25
CA GLU A 188 -27.36 -10.61 16.31
C GLU A 188 -27.70 -10.14 14.89
N GLU A 189 -28.69 -9.24 14.76
CA GLU A 189 -29.12 -8.66 13.49
C GLU A 189 -28.03 -7.79 12.84
N ILE A 190 -27.19 -7.13 13.64
CA ILE A 190 -26.01 -6.40 13.14
C ILE A 190 -25.01 -7.36 12.48
N GLN A 191 -24.79 -8.55 13.06
CA GLN A 191 -23.93 -9.57 12.47
C GLN A 191 -24.55 -10.16 11.19
N GLU A 192 -25.86 -10.37 11.16
CA GLU A 192 -26.58 -10.78 9.95
C GLU A 192 -26.44 -9.73 8.83
N MET A 193 -26.57 -8.44 9.16
CA MET A 193 -26.39 -7.32 8.25
C MET A 193 -25.00 -7.30 7.63
N PHE A 194 -23.94 -7.42 8.43
CA PHE A 194 -22.58 -7.41 7.92
C PHE A 194 -22.21 -8.68 7.14
N SER A 195 -22.78 -9.83 7.50
CA SER A 195 -22.59 -11.07 6.75
C SER A 195 -23.46 -11.18 5.49
N GLY A 196 -24.42 -10.28 5.29
CA GLY A 196 -25.37 -10.33 4.17
C GLY A 196 -26.28 -11.56 4.22
N SER A 197 -26.63 -11.98 5.44
CA SER A 197 -27.49 -13.15 5.70
C SER A 197 -28.87 -12.73 6.24
N GLY A 198 -29.78 -13.69 6.37
CA GLY A 198 -31.13 -13.40 6.86
C GLY A 198 -31.88 -12.44 5.93
N GLU A 199 -32.50 -11.41 6.51
CA GLU A 199 -33.23 -10.39 5.75
C GLU A 199 -32.34 -9.39 5.00
N TRP A 200 -31.04 -9.41 5.26
CA TRP A 200 -30.04 -8.52 4.64
C TRP A 200 -29.44 -9.09 3.35
N GLN A 201 -29.91 -10.26 2.92
CA GLN A 201 -29.42 -10.90 1.71
C GLN A 201 -29.76 -10.07 0.46
N GLY A 202 -28.73 -9.59 -0.23
CA GLY A 202 -28.87 -8.78 -1.45
C GLY A 202 -28.89 -7.27 -1.21
N GLU A 203 -28.89 -6.83 0.05
CA GLU A 203 -28.72 -5.43 0.42
C GLU A 203 -27.24 -5.01 0.35
N VAL A 204 -26.98 -3.74 0.02
CA VAL A 204 -25.63 -3.17 0.01
C VAL A 204 -25.42 -2.39 1.31
N ILE A 205 -24.37 -2.76 2.03
CA ILE A 205 -24.00 -2.12 3.31
C ILE A 205 -22.80 -1.22 3.09
N ALA A 206 -22.87 0.00 3.62
CA ALA A 206 -21.80 0.96 3.67
C ALA A 206 -20.50 0.31 4.17
N PRO A 207 -19.40 0.39 3.42
CA PRO A 207 -18.21 -0.36 3.78
C PRO A 207 -17.46 0.28 4.95
N TRP A 208 -17.45 1.61 5.07
CA TRP A 208 -16.93 2.32 6.24
C TRP A 208 -17.69 1.94 7.52
N PHE A 209 -18.99 1.64 7.42
CA PHE A 209 -19.78 1.23 8.58
C PHE A 209 -19.33 -0.12 9.15
N ARG A 210 -18.90 -1.06 8.30
CA ARG A 210 -18.32 -2.33 8.77
C ARG A 210 -16.99 -2.11 9.48
N LEU A 211 -16.13 -1.28 8.88
CA LEU A 211 -14.79 -1.00 9.42
C LEU A 211 -14.87 -0.26 10.75
N LEU A 212 -15.69 0.79 10.83
CA LEU A 212 -15.87 1.53 12.09
C LEU A 212 -16.49 0.65 13.17
N TRP A 213 -17.40 -0.28 12.82
CA TRP A 213 -17.98 -1.18 13.82
C TRP A 213 -16.92 -2.12 14.40
N ASN A 214 -16.13 -2.75 13.53
CA ASN A 214 -15.09 -3.70 13.94
C ASN A 214 -14.01 -3.03 14.80
N GLU A 215 -13.58 -1.83 14.41
CA GLU A 215 -12.52 -1.12 15.10
C GLU A 215 -12.97 -0.53 16.44
N PHE A 216 -14.12 0.15 16.48
CA PHE A 216 -14.49 0.99 17.62
C PHE A 216 -15.54 0.35 18.56
N LEU A 217 -16.28 -0.67 18.13
CA LEU A 217 -17.43 -1.19 18.89
C LEU A 217 -17.44 -2.69 19.13
N ALA A 218 -16.98 -3.51 18.18
CA ALA A 218 -17.24 -4.96 18.16
C ALA A 218 -16.81 -5.67 19.45
N ASP A 219 -15.65 -5.33 20.01
CA ASP A 219 -15.11 -5.97 21.22
C ASP A 219 -15.81 -5.56 22.52
N HIS A 220 -16.57 -4.46 22.49
CA HIS A 220 -17.19 -3.88 23.68
C HIS A 220 -18.71 -3.97 23.69
N TYR A 221 -19.34 -4.19 22.53
CA TYR A 221 -20.79 -4.35 22.43
C TYR A 221 -21.28 -5.58 23.22
N PRO A 222 -22.38 -5.50 24.01
CA PRO A 222 -23.30 -4.35 24.17
C PRO A 222 -22.93 -3.34 25.27
N ASN A 223 -21.79 -3.52 25.96
CA ASN A 223 -21.37 -2.71 27.10
C ASN A 223 -20.62 -1.44 26.62
N LEU A 224 -21.33 -0.58 25.91
CA LEU A 224 -20.78 0.61 25.25
C LEU A 224 -20.03 1.53 26.22
N GLU A 225 -20.43 1.60 27.49
CA GLU A 225 -19.77 2.40 28.52
C GLU A 225 -18.28 2.06 28.71
N ASN A 226 -17.86 0.83 28.36
CA ASN A 226 -16.48 0.35 28.51
C ASN A 226 -15.56 0.70 27.35
N ILE A 227 -16.08 1.27 26.24
CA ILE A 227 -15.24 1.67 25.11
C ILE A 227 -14.30 2.79 25.55
N VAL A 228 -13.01 2.55 25.34
CA VAL A 228 -11.95 3.53 25.56
C VAL A 228 -11.75 4.32 24.26
N PRO A 229 -11.79 5.67 24.28
CA PRO A 229 -11.53 6.45 23.08
C PRO A 229 -10.15 6.14 22.49
N VAL A 230 -10.09 6.03 21.17
CA VAL A 230 -8.83 5.84 20.43
C VAL A 230 -8.21 7.20 20.14
N ASP A 231 -6.96 7.39 20.53
CA ASP A 231 -6.20 8.61 20.25
C ASP A 231 -5.65 8.59 18.81
N GLY A 232 -5.76 9.73 18.12
CA GLY A 232 -5.29 9.89 16.74
C GLY A 232 -6.32 9.48 15.68
N VAL A 233 -5.85 9.43 14.43
CA VAL A 233 -6.67 9.07 13.27
C VAL A 233 -6.27 7.67 12.81
N VAL A 234 -7.19 6.70 12.94
CA VAL A 234 -7.00 5.33 12.44
C VAL A 234 -7.06 5.35 10.92
N ASN A 235 -6.08 4.80 10.22
CA ASN A 235 -6.07 4.82 8.76
C ASN A 235 -6.65 3.53 8.18
N PHE A 236 -7.83 3.62 7.57
CA PHE A 236 -8.46 2.52 6.84
C PHE A 236 -8.09 2.47 5.36
N GLY A 237 -7.48 3.53 4.81
CA GLY A 237 -7.06 3.60 3.41
C GLY A 237 -8.24 3.60 2.43
N GLU A 238 -8.03 3.04 1.24
CA GLU A 238 -9.09 2.89 0.23
C GLU A 238 -10.03 1.72 0.59
N VAL A 239 -11.32 1.97 0.48
CA VAL A 239 -12.39 1.06 0.88
C VAL A 239 -13.29 0.80 -0.32
N SER A 240 -13.57 -0.47 -0.61
CA SER A 240 -14.47 -0.86 -1.70
C SER A 240 -15.93 -0.93 -1.25
N ILE A 241 -16.88 -0.66 -2.17
CA ILE A 241 -18.34 -0.77 -1.93
C ILE A 241 -18.75 -2.16 -1.42
N GLY A 242 -17.95 -3.20 -1.65
CA GLY A 242 -18.21 -4.57 -1.18
C GLY A 242 -18.07 -4.78 0.34
N GLY A 243 -17.67 -3.77 1.10
CA GLY A 243 -17.52 -3.89 2.55
C GLY A 243 -16.26 -4.61 3.00
N ALA A 244 -15.33 -4.87 2.08
CA ALA A 244 -13.97 -5.28 2.38
C ALA A 244 -13.09 -4.03 2.39
N SER A 245 -12.27 -3.89 3.44
CA SER A 245 -11.02 -3.12 3.34
C SER A 245 -10.33 -3.58 2.05
N VAL A 246 -9.94 -2.66 1.16
CA VAL A 246 -9.02 -3.03 0.09
C VAL A 246 -7.73 -3.32 0.83
N ASP A 247 -7.47 -4.60 1.10
CA ASP A 247 -6.24 -5.04 1.72
C ASP A 247 -5.10 -4.32 1.00
N PRO A 248 -4.27 -3.50 1.68
CA PRO A 248 -3.27 -2.69 1.00
C PRO A 248 -2.43 -3.55 0.03
N GLY A 249 -2.58 -3.27 -1.26
CA GLY A 249 -1.99 -4.08 -2.33
C GLY A 249 -2.90 -5.17 -2.93
N GLN A 250 -4.21 -5.20 -2.69
CA GLN A 250 -5.12 -6.17 -3.31
C GLN A 250 -5.26 -5.92 -4.83
N ASN A 251 -5.38 -4.66 -5.26
CA ASN A 251 -5.40 -4.34 -6.68
C ASN A 251 -4.05 -4.68 -7.30
N LEU A 252 -2.95 -4.33 -6.64
CA LEU A 252 -1.61 -4.77 -7.00
C LEU A 252 -1.51 -6.29 -7.15
N MET A 253 -1.98 -7.06 -6.17
CA MET A 253 -1.93 -8.52 -6.18
C MET A 253 -2.83 -9.11 -7.26
N MET A 254 -3.97 -8.49 -7.57
CA MET A 254 -4.83 -8.87 -8.69
C MET A 254 -4.16 -8.58 -10.03
N ALA A 255 -3.53 -7.42 -10.19
CA ALA A 255 -2.77 -7.05 -11.38
C ALA A 255 -1.57 -7.97 -11.59
N ILE A 256 -0.76 -8.20 -10.54
CA ILE A 256 0.33 -9.17 -10.55
C ILE A 256 -0.22 -10.56 -10.91
N GLY A 257 -1.31 -11.00 -10.28
CA GLY A 257 -1.94 -12.29 -10.54
C GLY A 257 -2.32 -12.48 -12.02
N LYS A 258 -2.97 -11.48 -12.62
CA LYS A 258 -3.35 -11.45 -14.04
C LYS A 258 -2.15 -11.61 -14.97
N HIS A 259 -1.07 -10.88 -14.70
CA HIS A 259 0.12 -10.89 -15.55
C HIS A 259 1.05 -12.08 -15.28
N ARG A 260 1.05 -12.60 -14.05
CA ARG A 260 1.88 -13.73 -13.62
C ARG A 260 1.64 -14.97 -14.47
N GLU A 261 0.38 -15.32 -14.72
CA GLU A 261 0.06 -16.52 -15.51
C GLU A 261 0.64 -16.44 -16.92
N HIS A 262 0.59 -15.26 -17.55
CA HIS A 262 1.12 -15.04 -18.89
C HIS A 262 2.64 -15.16 -18.91
N VAL A 263 3.33 -14.45 -18.00
CA VAL A 263 4.80 -14.46 -17.96
C VAL A 263 5.35 -15.83 -17.56
N GLU A 264 4.68 -16.56 -16.66
CA GLU A 264 5.06 -17.93 -16.31
C GLU A 264 4.92 -18.88 -17.49
N GLY A 265 3.88 -18.73 -18.31
CA GLY A 265 3.75 -19.46 -19.57
C GLY A 265 4.95 -19.23 -20.50
N VAL A 266 5.36 -17.97 -20.67
CA VAL A 266 6.53 -17.61 -21.49
C VAL A 266 7.82 -18.19 -20.91
N ILE A 267 8.04 -18.11 -19.59
CA ILE A 267 9.22 -18.67 -18.91
C ILE A 267 9.31 -20.19 -19.14
N LEU A 268 8.24 -20.94 -18.83
CA LEU A 268 8.24 -22.39 -18.94
C LEU A 268 8.45 -22.85 -20.38
N GLN A 269 7.80 -22.18 -21.35
CA GLN A 269 8.03 -22.43 -22.77
C GLN A 269 9.50 -22.17 -23.15
N SER A 270 10.09 -21.10 -22.63
CA SER A 270 11.48 -20.72 -22.91
C SER A 270 12.48 -21.75 -22.36
N LEU A 271 12.31 -22.19 -21.11
CA LEU A 271 13.20 -23.19 -20.50
C LEU A 271 13.11 -24.56 -21.18
N SER A 272 12.00 -24.87 -21.87
CA SER A 272 11.82 -26.11 -22.64
C SER A 272 12.74 -26.22 -23.88
N LYS A 273 13.45 -25.14 -24.23
CA LYS A 273 14.53 -25.16 -25.23
C LYS A 273 15.66 -26.09 -24.79
N MET A 274 15.93 -26.20 -23.49
CA MET A 274 16.93 -27.13 -22.97
C MET A 274 16.46 -28.58 -23.08
N LYS A 275 17.14 -29.37 -23.91
CA LYS A 275 16.80 -30.80 -24.14
C LYS A 275 17.50 -31.77 -23.21
N GLN A 276 18.58 -31.34 -22.55
CA GLN A 276 19.27 -32.17 -21.57
C GLN A 276 18.43 -32.18 -20.28
N GLU A 277 17.89 -33.35 -19.93
CA GLU A 277 16.87 -33.49 -18.89
C GLU A 277 17.32 -33.02 -17.50
N ARG A 278 18.56 -33.34 -17.09
CA ARG A 278 19.10 -32.94 -15.79
C ARG A 278 19.22 -31.41 -15.68
N LEU A 279 19.73 -30.78 -16.73
CA LEU A 279 19.95 -29.34 -16.80
C LEU A 279 18.62 -28.59 -16.90
N HIS A 280 17.68 -29.08 -17.71
CA HIS A 280 16.32 -28.53 -17.75
C HIS A 280 15.63 -28.60 -16.38
N GLY A 281 15.79 -29.73 -15.67
CA GLY A 281 15.32 -29.89 -14.29
C GLY A 281 15.92 -28.84 -13.35
N ALA A 282 17.25 -28.69 -13.37
CA ALA A 282 17.95 -27.71 -12.54
C ALA A 282 17.53 -26.26 -12.85
N MET A 283 17.39 -25.90 -14.13
CA MET A 283 16.92 -24.57 -14.56
C MET A 283 15.48 -24.28 -14.12
N SER A 284 14.64 -25.31 -14.02
CA SER A 284 13.22 -25.17 -13.67
C SER A 284 12.96 -25.29 -12.16
N HIS A 285 13.96 -25.72 -11.39
CA HIS A 285 13.81 -26.10 -9.97
C HIS A 285 13.26 -24.97 -9.09
N LEU A 286 13.86 -23.77 -9.17
CA LEU A 286 13.44 -22.63 -8.34
C LEU A 286 12.10 -22.01 -8.77
N PHE A 287 11.60 -22.33 -9.97
CA PHE A 287 10.28 -21.88 -10.42
C PHE A 287 9.16 -22.70 -9.76
N ALA A 288 9.42 -23.95 -9.37
CA ALA A 288 8.46 -24.80 -8.67
C ALA A 288 8.19 -24.34 -7.23
N GLY A 289 9.12 -23.62 -6.61
CA GLY A 289 8.99 -23.08 -5.25
C GLY A 289 8.08 -21.85 -5.12
N GLY A 290 7.41 -21.45 -6.21
CA GLY A 290 6.55 -20.26 -6.23
C GLY A 290 7.34 -18.95 -6.27
N GLY A 291 6.68 -17.86 -5.83
CA GLY A 291 7.19 -16.49 -5.85
C GLY A 291 6.13 -15.50 -6.36
N LYS A 292 6.19 -14.25 -5.89
CA LYS A 292 5.26 -13.19 -6.32
C LYS A 292 5.46 -12.76 -7.78
N ARG A 293 6.58 -13.15 -8.42
CA ARG A 293 6.95 -12.79 -9.81
C ARG A 293 6.86 -11.28 -10.08
N LEU A 294 7.21 -10.49 -9.07
CA LEU A 294 7.09 -9.04 -9.14
C LEU A 294 7.94 -8.46 -10.28
N ARG A 295 9.21 -8.85 -10.36
CA ARG A 295 10.13 -8.39 -11.42
C ARG A 295 9.71 -8.84 -12.81
N ALA A 296 9.14 -10.05 -12.92
CA ALA A 296 8.61 -10.59 -14.18
C ALA A 296 7.40 -9.81 -14.71
N THR A 297 6.54 -9.30 -13.83
CA THR A 297 5.32 -8.56 -14.22
C THR A 297 5.57 -7.06 -14.37
N LEU A 298 6.62 -6.55 -13.75
CA LEU A 298 6.94 -5.12 -13.69
C LEU A 298 7.05 -4.43 -15.06
N PRO A 299 7.74 -4.97 -16.10
CA PRO A 299 7.78 -4.32 -17.39
C PRO A 299 6.39 -4.11 -17.99
N ARG A 300 5.48 -5.07 -17.81
CA ARG A 300 4.10 -4.99 -18.30
C ARG A 300 3.31 -3.92 -17.55
N LEU A 301 3.38 -3.89 -16.22
CA LEU A 301 2.71 -2.88 -15.39
C LEU A 301 3.18 -1.47 -15.74
N VAL A 302 4.48 -1.29 -15.93
CA VAL A 302 5.05 -0.01 -16.35
C VAL A 302 4.55 0.37 -17.73
N GLY A 303 4.55 -0.56 -18.69
CA GLY A 303 4.03 -0.29 -20.03
C GLY A 303 2.56 0.15 -20.00
N GLU A 304 1.72 -0.45 -19.14
CA GLU A 304 0.31 -0.08 -18.98
C GLU A 304 0.13 1.32 -18.38
N ALA A 305 1.05 1.76 -17.51
CA ALA A 305 0.98 3.07 -16.88
C ALA A 305 1.44 4.22 -17.81
N VAL A 306 2.36 3.95 -18.74
CA VAL A 306 3.05 5.03 -19.49
C VAL A 306 2.81 5.02 -21.00
N GLY A 307 2.17 3.99 -21.56
CA GLY A 307 1.94 3.92 -23.00
C GLY A 307 1.29 2.63 -23.47
N ASP A 308 1.71 2.16 -24.65
CA ASP A 308 1.09 1.05 -25.36
C ASP A 308 1.67 -0.30 -24.90
N ALA A 309 1.04 -0.91 -23.90
CA ALA A 309 1.43 -2.22 -23.41
C ALA A 309 1.01 -3.36 -24.38
N HIS A 310 1.96 -4.16 -24.85
CA HIS A 310 1.75 -5.35 -25.71
C HIS A 310 2.47 -6.62 -25.19
N GLU A 311 2.35 -7.75 -25.89
CA GLU A 311 2.89 -9.08 -25.50
C GLU A 311 4.43 -9.12 -25.35
N GLY A 312 5.14 -8.22 -26.04
CA GLY A 312 6.60 -8.09 -25.92
C GLY A 312 7.05 -7.76 -24.49
N HIS A 313 6.19 -7.14 -23.68
CA HIS A 313 6.45 -6.89 -22.26
C HIS A 313 6.53 -8.18 -21.45
N TYR A 314 5.76 -9.21 -21.80
CA TYR A 314 5.86 -10.52 -21.14
C TYR A 314 7.12 -11.26 -21.55
N THR A 315 7.56 -11.14 -22.81
CA THR A 315 8.87 -11.70 -23.23
C THR A 315 10.02 -11.02 -22.48
N LEU A 316 9.97 -9.69 -22.37
CA LEU A 316 10.94 -8.91 -21.60
C LEU A 316 10.94 -9.30 -20.11
N GLY A 317 9.76 -9.38 -19.49
CA GLY A 317 9.59 -9.82 -18.11
C GLY A 317 10.10 -11.23 -17.85
N ALA A 318 9.81 -12.16 -18.76
CA ALA A 318 10.31 -13.54 -18.70
C ALA A 318 11.84 -13.59 -18.79
N SER A 319 12.43 -12.79 -19.69
CA SER A 319 13.88 -12.70 -19.85
C SER A 319 14.56 -12.23 -18.56
N ILE A 320 14.05 -11.15 -17.96
CA ILE A 320 14.60 -10.60 -16.71
C ILE A 320 14.38 -11.56 -15.53
N GLU A 321 13.23 -12.23 -15.43
CA GLU A 321 12.98 -13.21 -14.36
C GLU A 321 13.84 -14.47 -14.51
N ILE A 322 14.11 -14.94 -15.73
CA ILE A 322 15.09 -16.03 -15.97
C ILE A 322 16.48 -15.59 -15.51
N ILE A 323 16.89 -14.36 -15.81
CA ILE A 323 18.16 -13.81 -15.32
C ILE A 323 18.17 -13.73 -13.79
N HIS A 324 17.10 -13.24 -13.17
CA HIS A 324 16.98 -13.18 -11.71
C HIS A 324 17.10 -14.58 -11.07
N ASN A 325 16.47 -15.60 -11.65
CA ASN A 325 16.61 -16.95 -11.10
C ASN A 325 18.02 -17.51 -11.36
N PHE A 326 18.68 -17.15 -12.47
CA PHE A 326 20.11 -17.46 -12.66
C PHE A 326 20.95 -16.88 -11.53
N THR A 327 20.75 -15.59 -11.20
CA THR A 327 21.55 -14.94 -10.16
C THR A 327 21.34 -15.61 -8.81
N LEU A 328 20.11 -16.04 -8.48
CA LEU A 328 19.82 -16.80 -7.26
C LEU A 328 20.53 -18.17 -7.22
N VAL A 329 20.54 -18.91 -8.33
CA VAL A 329 21.24 -20.22 -8.40
C VAL A 329 22.73 -20.06 -8.13
N HIS A 330 23.35 -19.01 -8.67
CA HIS A 330 24.77 -18.75 -8.47
C HIS A 330 25.06 -18.17 -7.08
N ASP A 331 24.22 -17.25 -6.59
CA ASP A 331 24.28 -16.68 -5.23
C ASP A 331 24.21 -17.79 -4.16
N ASP A 332 23.22 -18.69 -4.23
CA ASP A 332 23.07 -19.84 -3.31
C ASP A 332 24.33 -20.72 -3.29
N LEU A 333 24.96 -20.93 -4.46
CA LEU A 333 26.19 -21.70 -4.56
C LEU A 333 27.40 -20.97 -3.97
N MET A 334 27.49 -19.65 -4.16
CA MET A 334 28.58 -18.83 -3.59
C MET A 334 28.49 -18.78 -2.07
N ASP A 335 27.28 -18.60 -1.54
CA ASP A 335 27.02 -18.46 -0.11
C ASP A 335 26.89 -19.82 0.62
N GLN A 336 26.86 -20.93 -0.14
CA GLN A 336 26.64 -22.30 0.35
C GLN A 336 25.30 -22.45 1.10
N ASP A 337 24.29 -21.68 0.68
CA ASP A 337 22.95 -21.69 1.26
C ASP A 337 22.19 -22.96 0.87
N PRO A 338 21.76 -23.82 1.82
CA PRO A 338 21.19 -25.11 1.48
C PRO A 338 19.73 -25.05 1.03
N ILE A 339 19.02 -23.94 1.28
CA ILE A 339 17.57 -23.82 1.10
C ILE A 339 17.23 -22.50 0.43
N ARG A 340 16.36 -22.55 -0.59
CA ARG A 340 15.80 -21.37 -1.27
C ARG A 340 14.31 -21.57 -1.55
N ARG A 341 13.47 -20.61 -1.15
CA ARG A 341 12.00 -20.65 -1.32
C ARG A 341 11.35 -21.94 -0.79
N GLY A 342 11.85 -22.45 0.34
CA GLY A 342 11.36 -23.70 0.95
C GLY A 342 11.75 -24.99 0.21
N LEU A 343 12.59 -24.89 -0.82
CA LEU A 343 13.18 -26.03 -1.54
C LEU A 343 14.67 -26.13 -1.22
N GLU A 344 15.26 -27.31 -1.44
CA GLU A 344 16.73 -27.44 -1.49
C GLU A 344 17.28 -26.51 -2.57
N ALA A 345 18.37 -25.79 -2.29
CA ALA A 345 19.06 -25.00 -3.30
C ALA A 345 19.55 -25.90 -4.45
N VAL A 346 19.71 -25.35 -5.66
CA VAL A 346 20.01 -26.16 -6.86
C VAL A 346 21.32 -26.94 -6.71
N HIS A 347 22.33 -26.37 -6.07
CA HIS A 347 23.60 -27.07 -5.85
C HIS A 347 23.47 -28.25 -4.87
N VAL A 348 22.54 -28.18 -3.91
CA VAL A 348 22.22 -29.28 -2.99
C VAL A 348 21.40 -30.36 -3.69
N ALA A 349 20.33 -29.97 -4.39
CA ALA A 349 19.42 -30.91 -5.06
C ALA A 349 20.09 -31.66 -6.24
N TYR A 350 21.11 -31.05 -6.86
CA TYR A 350 21.81 -31.61 -8.01
C TYR A 350 23.29 -31.84 -7.74
N ASP A 351 24.11 -30.79 -7.92
CA ASP A 351 25.53 -30.67 -7.61
C ASP A 351 26.02 -29.28 -8.09
N ASP A 352 27.19 -28.84 -7.60
CA ASP A 352 27.80 -27.55 -7.96
C ASP A 352 27.97 -27.36 -9.48
N SER A 353 28.42 -28.41 -10.17
CA SER A 353 28.67 -28.36 -11.62
C SER A 353 27.37 -28.15 -12.40
N THR A 354 26.28 -28.77 -11.96
CA THR A 354 24.95 -28.64 -12.55
C THR A 354 24.38 -27.26 -12.26
N ALA A 355 24.55 -26.72 -11.05
CA ALA A 355 24.12 -25.37 -10.70
C ALA A 355 24.81 -24.29 -11.54
N ILE A 356 26.14 -24.40 -11.73
CA ILE A 356 26.91 -23.49 -12.60
C ILE A 356 26.34 -23.51 -14.02
N ASN A 357 26.25 -24.70 -14.62
CA ASN A 357 25.74 -24.86 -15.98
C ASN A 357 24.27 -24.40 -16.12
N ALA A 358 23.45 -24.56 -15.09
CA ALA A 358 22.06 -24.12 -15.12
C ALA A 358 21.97 -22.60 -15.23
N GLY A 359 22.73 -21.86 -14.42
CA GLY A 359 22.79 -20.40 -14.52
C GLY A 359 23.32 -19.92 -15.88
N ASP A 360 24.38 -20.54 -16.41
CA ASP A 360 24.94 -20.20 -17.73
C ASP A 360 23.90 -20.40 -18.85
N ALA A 361 23.18 -21.52 -18.81
CA ALA A 361 22.13 -21.82 -19.79
C ALA A 361 20.93 -20.88 -19.66
N MET A 362 20.52 -20.51 -18.44
CA MET A 362 19.45 -19.56 -18.19
C MET A 362 19.78 -18.17 -18.75
N LEU A 363 21.00 -17.68 -18.53
CA LEU A 363 21.47 -16.43 -19.09
C LEU A 363 21.41 -16.44 -20.63
N ALA A 364 21.85 -17.55 -21.26
CA ALA A 364 21.78 -17.70 -22.72
C ALA A 364 20.32 -17.69 -23.24
N VAL A 365 19.43 -18.47 -22.61
CA VAL A 365 18.01 -18.54 -22.98
C VAL A 365 17.33 -17.17 -22.82
N ALA A 366 17.65 -16.40 -21.79
CA ALA A 366 17.08 -15.08 -21.57
C ALA A 366 17.32 -14.12 -22.73
N PHE A 367 18.53 -14.12 -23.32
CA PHE A 367 18.82 -13.33 -24.52
C PHE A 367 18.22 -13.93 -25.80
N GLU A 368 18.20 -15.26 -25.91
CA GLU A 368 17.61 -15.97 -27.05
C GLU A 368 16.14 -15.58 -27.25
N ILE A 369 15.34 -15.55 -26.17
CA ILE A 369 13.90 -15.29 -26.27
C ILE A 369 13.57 -13.83 -26.64
N LEU A 370 14.43 -12.88 -26.26
CA LEU A 370 14.28 -11.49 -26.68
C LEU A 370 14.48 -11.36 -28.19
N ALA A 371 15.49 -12.05 -28.73
CA ALA A 371 15.82 -12.00 -30.14
C ALA A 371 14.80 -12.72 -31.04
N GLU A 372 14.08 -13.70 -30.49
CA GLU A 372 13.06 -14.47 -31.20
C GLU A 372 11.64 -13.88 -31.09
N SER A 373 11.40 -12.94 -30.17
CA SER A 373 10.07 -12.40 -29.92
C SER A 373 9.53 -11.63 -31.14
N PRO A 374 8.36 -12.02 -31.69
CA PRO A 374 7.75 -11.30 -32.81
C PRO A 374 7.15 -9.95 -32.38
N ASP A 375 6.91 -9.77 -31.08
CA ASP A 375 6.26 -8.60 -30.49
C ASP A 375 7.27 -7.53 -30.04
N ILE A 376 8.57 -7.78 -30.18
CA ILE A 376 9.64 -6.80 -29.93
C ILE A 376 10.10 -6.25 -31.28
N GLU A 377 9.95 -4.94 -31.46
CA GLU A 377 10.40 -4.26 -32.67
C GLU A 377 11.93 -4.35 -32.84
N GLN A 378 12.39 -4.59 -34.07
CA GLN A 378 13.83 -4.84 -34.34
C GLN A 378 14.73 -3.66 -33.95
N ASP A 379 14.24 -2.44 -34.05
CA ASP A 379 14.96 -1.22 -33.68
C ASP A 379 15.07 -1.04 -32.15
N LYS A 380 14.15 -1.62 -31.36
CA LYS A 380 14.20 -1.68 -29.90
C LYS A 380 15.09 -2.80 -29.37
N LEU A 381 15.23 -3.92 -30.10
CA LEU A 381 15.98 -5.11 -29.64
C LEU A 381 17.43 -4.79 -29.21
N GLY A 382 18.17 -4.03 -30.02
CA GLY A 382 19.57 -3.69 -29.71
C GLY A 382 19.70 -2.85 -28.42
N PHE A 383 18.70 -2.04 -28.11
CA PHE A 383 18.63 -1.29 -26.88
C PHE A 383 18.34 -2.19 -25.67
N LEU A 384 17.36 -3.10 -25.79
CA LEU A 384 17.01 -4.05 -24.73
C LEU A 384 18.18 -4.96 -24.36
N VAL A 385 18.85 -5.54 -25.37
CA VAL A 385 20.03 -6.40 -25.16
C VAL A 385 21.14 -5.64 -24.42
N ARG A 386 21.38 -4.38 -24.79
CA ARG A 386 22.39 -3.56 -24.11
C ARG A 386 22.01 -3.28 -22.66
N SER A 387 20.76 -2.88 -22.41
CA SER A 387 20.26 -2.54 -21.07
C SER A 387 20.32 -3.75 -20.14
N ILE A 388 19.88 -4.92 -20.61
CA ILE A 388 19.93 -6.16 -19.84
C ILE A 388 21.38 -6.62 -19.63
N GLY A 389 22.25 -6.48 -20.64
CA GLY A 389 23.67 -6.75 -20.48
C GLY A 389 24.34 -5.84 -19.43
N GLU A 390 24.00 -4.55 -19.41
CA GLU A 390 24.44 -3.60 -18.39
C GLU A 390 23.93 -3.97 -16.99
N MET A 391 22.65 -4.29 -16.88
CA MET A 391 22.03 -4.79 -15.66
C MET A 391 22.77 -6.02 -15.11
N VAL A 392 23.00 -7.05 -15.93
CA VAL A 392 23.72 -8.27 -15.51
C VAL A 392 25.14 -7.96 -15.03
N ARG A 393 25.88 -7.07 -15.71
CA ARG A 393 27.21 -6.65 -15.26
C ARG A 393 27.16 -5.94 -13.90
N ASN A 394 26.18 -5.09 -13.69
CA ASN A 394 26.02 -4.35 -12.43
C ASN A 394 25.60 -5.28 -11.28
N VAL A 395 24.72 -6.25 -11.53
CA VAL A 395 24.35 -7.28 -10.54
C VAL A 395 25.57 -8.10 -10.14
N ALA A 396 26.36 -8.58 -11.10
CA ALA A 396 27.59 -9.31 -10.80
C ALA A 396 28.61 -8.44 -10.01
N SER A 397 28.70 -7.14 -10.33
CA SER A 397 29.58 -6.22 -9.61
C SER A 397 29.10 -6.00 -8.17
N GLY A 398 27.80 -5.77 -7.97
CA GLY A 398 27.20 -5.63 -6.64
C GLY A 398 27.36 -6.89 -5.79
N GLN A 399 27.15 -8.07 -6.38
CA GLN A 399 27.39 -9.35 -5.70
C GLN A 399 28.85 -9.50 -5.26
N GLN A 400 29.81 -9.12 -6.13
CA GLN A 400 31.22 -9.20 -5.79
C GLN A 400 31.61 -8.23 -4.67
N GLU A 401 31.03 -7.03 -4.62
CA GLU A 401 31.23 -6.09 -3.51
C GLU A 401 30.66 -6.64 -2.20
N ASP A 402 29.45 -7.23 -2.21
CA ASP A 402 28.85 -7.86 -1.03
C ASP A 402 29.77 -8.94 -0.42
N ILE A 403 30.27 -9.86 -1.26
CA ILE A 403 31.26 -10.88 -0.87
C ILE A 403 32.55 -10.23 -0.35
N SER A 404 33.00 -9.15 -0.97
CA SER A 404 34.23 -8.46 -0.55
C SER A 404 34.08 -7.82 0.83
N PHE A 405 32.89 -7.32 1.15
CA PHE A 405 32.58 -6.64 2.42
C PHE A 405 32.67 -7.55 3.64
N GLU A 406 32.40 -8.85 3.47
CA GLU A 406 32.52 -9.85 4.55
C GLU A 406 33.93 -9.91 5.14
N SER A 407 34.96 -9.70 4.30
CA SER A 407 36.36 -9.75 4.71
C SER A 407 36.94 -8.41 5.16
N ARG A 408 36.18 -7.31 5.03
CA ARG A 408 36.64 -5.95 5.36
C ARG A 408 36.28 -5.59 6.78
N ASP A 409 37.16 -4.84 7.46
CA ASP A 409 36.86 -4.34 8.81
C ASP A 409 35.75 -3.27 8.79
N SER A 410 35.78 -2.36 7.82
CA SER A 410 34.82 -1.25 7.71
C SER A 410 34.31 -1.06 6.27
N VAL A 411 33.05 -0.64 6.19
CA VAL A 411 32.31 -0.28 4.98
C VAL A 411 31.57 1.02 5.27
N SER A 412 31.67 1.99 4.37
CA SER A 412 30.93 3.25 4.47
C SER A 412 29.49 3.10 3.97
N GLU A 413 28.61 4.03 4.38
CA GLU A 413 27.24 4.05 3.85
C GLU A 413 27.21 4.17 2.33
N ASP A 414 28.03 5.03 1.73
CA ASP A 414 28.07 5.21 0.27
C ASP A 414 28.46 3.91 -0.46
N GLU A 415 29.42 3.15 0.09
CA GLU A 415 29.81 1.84 -0.44
C GLU A 415 28.66 0.83 -0.34
N TYR A 416 27.95 0.80 0.80
CA TYR A 416 26.77 -0.06 0.97
C TYR A 416 25.65 0.31 -0.02
N ILE A 417 25.34 1.60 -0.17
CA ILE A 417 24.29 2.07 -1.09
C ILE A 417 24.62 1.70 -2.55
N GLU A 418 25.88 1.88 -2.99
CA GLU A 418 26.28 1.46 -4.34
C GLU A 418 26.25 -0.07 -4.51
N MET A 419 26.57 -0.84 -3.47
CA MET A 419 26.44 -2.30 -3.49
C MET A 419 24.99 -2.73 -3.70
N ILE A 420 24.04 -2.26 -2.88
CA ILE A 420 22.62 -2.66 -3.01
C ILE A 420 21.97 -2.11 -4.28
N LYS A 421 22.47 -0.98 -4.78
CA LYS A 421 22.09 -0.46 -6.10
C LYS A 421 22.47 -1.43 -7.20
N GLY A 422 23.72 -1.91 -7.20
CA GLY A 422 24.20 -2.90 -8.17
C GLY A 422 23.51 -4.25 -8.03
N LYS A 423 23.41 -4.79 -6.81
CA LYS A 423 22.90 -6.14 -6.53
C LYS A 423 21.38 -6.25 -6.76
N THR A 424 20.61 -5.28 -6.29
CA THR A 424 19.14 -5.37 -6.24
C THR A 424 18.45 -4.32 -7.13
N SER A 425 18.84 -3.06 -7.01
CA SER A 425 18.03 -1.94 -7.54
C SER A 425 18.11 -1.78 -9.04
N VAL A 426 19.26 -2.07 -9.65
CA VAL A 426 19.48 -1.97 -11.10
C VAL A 426 18.52 -2.85 -11.90
N MET A 427 18.04 -3.96 -11.32
CA MET A 427 17.08 -4.83 -11.97
C MET A 427 15.68 -4.19 -12.04
N PHE A 428 15.24 -3.52 -10.97
CA PHE A 428 14.00 -2.74 -10.97
C PHE A 428 14.09 -1.54 -11.92
N GLU A 429 15.21 -0.81 -11.89
CA GLU A 429 15.52 0.27 -12.83
C GLU A 429 15.43 -0.21 -14.29
N THR A 430 16.03 -1.37 -14.58
CA THR A 430 16.01 -1.96 -15.92
C THR A 430 14.61 -2.37 -16.34
N CYS A 431 13.85 -3.06 -15.48
CA CYS A 431 12.44 -3.42 -15.75
C CYS A 431 11.61 -2.18 -16.10
N ALA A 432 11.74 -1.10 -15.31
CA ALA A 432 10.96 0.10 -15.51
C ALA A 432 11.36 0.85 -16.78
N GLY A 433 12.66 1.10 -16.98
CA GLY A 433 13.15 1.79 -18.18
C GLY A 433 12.86 1.03 -19.46
N THR A 434 13.07 -0.30 -19.48
CA THR A 434 12.83 -1.11 -20.68
C THR A 434 11.35 -1.35 -20.95
N GLY A 435 10.51 -1.46 -19.91
CA GLY A 435 9.05 -1.49 -20.04
C GLY A 435 8.51 -0.20 -20.67
N ALA A 436 8.95 0.96 -20.19
CA ALA A 436 8.53 2.25 -20.74
C ALA A 436 8.95 2.42 -22.22
N ILE A 437 10.15 1.95 -22.59
CA ILE A 437 10.64 1.99 -23.98
C ILE A 437 9.80 1.10 -24.89
N LEU A 438 9.45 -0.11 -24.45
CA LEU A 438 8.59 -0.99 -25.24
C LEU A 438 7.22 -0.36 -25.47
N ALA A 439 6.66 0.29 -24.46
CA ALA A 439 5.39 1.02 -24.54
C ALA A 439 5.43 2.30 -25.41
N GLY A 440 6.59 2.66 -25.97
CA GLY A 440 6.72 3.82 -26.86
C GLY A 440 6.75 5.17 -26.13
N ALA A 441 7.06 5.17 -24.82
CA ALA A 441 7.16 6.39 -24.04
C ALA A 441 8.29 7.31 -24.51
N THR A 442 8.17 8.61 -24.19
CA THR A 442 9.23 9.59 -24.47
C THR A 442 10.49 9.30 -23.65
N GLN A 443 11.65 9.79 -24.09
CA GLN A 443 12.90 9.61 -23.33
C GLN A 443 12.85 10.22 -21.92
N GLU A 444 12.06 11.29 -21.74
CA GLU A 444 11.83 11.91 -20.44
C GLU A 444 11.07 10.97 -19.49
N VAL A 445 9.98 10.38 -19.96
CA VAL A 445 9.20 9.40 -19.18
C VAL A 445 10.03 8.15 -18.91
N VAL A 446 10.82 7.67 -19.88
CA VAL A 446 11.71 6.52 -19.71
C VAL A 446 12.73 6.77 -18.59
N GLU A 447 13.38 7.94 -18.58
CA GLU A 447 14.36 8.27 -17.55
C GLU A 447 13.71 8.46 -16.17
N ASN A 448 12.52 9.05 -16.14
CA ASN A 448 11.73 9.14 -14.92
C ASN A 448 11.35 7.76 -14.38
N MET A 449 10.93 6.82 -15.24
CA MET A 449 10.63 5.44 -14.84
C MET A 449 11.86 4.66 -14.38
N ARG A 450 13.05 4.92 -14.97
CA ARG A 450 14.31 4.38 -14.42
C ARG A 450 14.57 4.88 -13.01
N ARG A 451 14.44 6.20 -12.79
CA ARG A 451 14.61 6.80 -11.46
C ARG A 451 13.61 6.23 -10.46
N TRP A 452 12.35 6.05 -10.85
CA TRP A 452 11.35 5.36 -10.04
C TRP A 452 11.79 3.94 -9.69
N GLY A 453 12.14 3.12 -10.69
CA GLY A 453 12.57 1.73 -10.48
C GLY A 453 13.81 1.59 -9.61
N LEU A 454 14.80 2.49 -9.78
CA LEU A 454 15.99 2.56 -8.94
C LEU A 454 15.62 2.82 -7.47
N ASN A 455 14.79 3.81 -7.20
CA ASN A 455 14.40 4.18 -5.83
C ASN A 455 13.46 3.14 -5.20
N LEU A 456 12.57 2.53 -5.99
CA LEU A 456 11.78 1.38 -5.56
C LEU A 456 12.68 0.23 -5.11
N GLY A 457 13.72 -0.09 -5.88
CA GLY A 457 14.67 -1.15 -5.56
C GLY A 457 15.52 -0.85 -4.33
N LEU A 458 15.96 0.40 -4.15
CA LEU A 458 16.71 0.83 -2.96
C LEU A 458 15.83 0.75 -1.71
N CYS A 459 14.60 1.26 -1.80
CA CYS A 459 13.62 1.12 -0.72
C CYS A 459 13.35 -0.36 -0.40
N PHE A 460 13.18 -1.20 -1.42
CA PHE A 460 12.95 -2.65 -1.25
C PHE A 460 14.06 -3.30 -0.41
N GLN A 461 15.33 -3.06 -0.75
CA GLN A 461 16.45 -3.68 -0.04
C GLN A 461 16.62 -3.13 1.38
N LEU A 462 16.52 -1.82 1.56
CA LEU A 462 16.60 -1.21 2.89
C LEU A 462 15.49 -1.71 3.82
N MET A 463 14.29 -1.94 3.27
CA MET A 463 13.17 -2.51 4.01
C MET A 463 13.38 -3.98 4.32
N ASP A 464 13.99 -4.77 3.43
CA ASP A 464 14.37 -6.16 3.71
C ASP A 464 15.35 -6.23 4.90
N ASP A 465 16.36 -5.35 4.94
CA ASP A 465 17.32 -5.27 6.04
C ASP A 465 16.64 -4.86 7.37
N LEU A 466 15.63 -3.99 7.33
CA LEU A 466 14.81 -3.63 8.51
C LEU A 466 13.95 -4.79 8.98
N ILE A 467 13.30 -5.49 8.05
CA ILE A 467 12.43 -6.64 8.31
C ILE A 467 13.24 -7.77 8.94
N ASP A 468 14.49 -7.99 8.53
CA ASP A 468 15.37 -8.98 9.16
C ASP A 468 15.51 -8.73 10.67
N ILE A 469 15.61 -7.46 11.09
CA ILE A 469 15.83 -7.08 12.49
C ILE A 469 14.55 -6.99 13.30
N THR A 470 13.48 -6.46 12.69
CA THR A 470 12.23 -6.09 13.38
C THR A 470 11.13 -7.13 13.27
N GLY A 471 11.20 -8.01 12.27
CA GLY A 471 10.20 -9.03 12.03
C GLY A 471 10.26 -10.19 13.04
N ASP A 472 9.14 -10.88 13.22
CA ASP A 472 9.12 -12.08 14.04
C ASP A 472 9.65 -13.30 13.25
N THR A 473 10.36 -14.21 13.94
CA THR A 473 10.97 -15.41 13.33
C THR A 473 9.96 -16.33 12.62
N ALA A 474 8.69 -16.34 13.04
CA ALA A 474 7.66 -17.18 12.42
C ALA A 474 7.23 -16.65 11.04
N THR A 475 7.16 -15.32 10.90
CA THR A 475 6.82 -14.60 9.68
C THR A 475 8.00 -14.56 8.70
N LEU A 476 9.24 -14.44 9.19
CA LEU A 476 10.45 -14.37 8.37
C LEU A 476 10.87 -15.73 7.78
N GLY A 477 10.49 -16.85 8.41
CA GLY A 477 10.93 -18.19 8.03
C GLY A 477 12.43 -18.48 8.29
N LYS A 478 13.16 -17.48 8.82
CA LYS A 478 14.52 -17.55 9.36
C LYS A 478 14.56 -16.80 10.70
N PRO A 479 15.54 -17.08 11.59
CA PRO A 479 15.70 -16.30 12.81
C PRO A 479 15.82 -14.81 12.49
N ALA A 480 15.04 -13.97 13.17
CA ALA A 480 15.23 -12.52 13.12
C ALA A 480 16.68 -12.17 13.51
N GLY A 481 17.23 -11.07 12.97
CA GLY A 481 18.59 -10.60 13.22
C GLY A 481 19.68 -11.53 12.73
N SER A 482 19.39 -12.40 11.77
CA SER A 482 20.36 -13.29 11.13
C SER A 482 21.53 -12.52 10.52
N ASP A 483 21.27 -11.34 9.95
CA ASP A 483 22.29 -10.51 9.32
C ASP A 483 23.29 -9.97 10.34
N ILE A 484 22.85 -9.66 11.57
CA ILE A 484 23.74 -9.26 12.67
C ILE A 484 24.63 -10.42 13.08
N VAL A 485 24.05 -11.60 13.31
CA VAL A 485 24.80 -12.80 13.74
C VAL A 485 25.85 -13.20 12.70
N GLN A 486 25.53 -13.05 11.42
CA GLN A 486 26.46 -13.30 10.31
C GLN A 486 27.49 -12.17 10.10
N GLY A 487 27.31 -11.01 10.75
CA GLY A 487 28.22 -9.88 10.62
C GLY A 487 28.06 -9.14 9.29
N LYS A 488 26.89 -9.24 8.65
CA LYS A 488 26.62 -8.51 7.40
C LYS A 488 26.71 -7.00 7.62
N LYS A 489 27.22 -6.29 6.62
CA LYS A 489 27.46 -4.84 6.66
C LYS A 489 26.22 -4.09 6.17
N THR A 490 25.07 -4.35 6.79
CA THR A 490 23.82 -3.64 6.51
C THR A 490 23.90 -2.19 6.98
N LEU A 491 23.00 -1.31 6.50
CA LEU A 491 23.00 0.10 6.92
C LEU A 491 22.85 0.26 8.44
N ILE A 492 22.04 -0.60 9.07
CA ILE A 492 21.83 -0.63 10.52
C ILE A 492 23.16 -0.94 11.23
N ALA A 493 23.88 -1.97 10.78
CA ALA A 493 25.17 -2.34 11.36
C ALA A 493 26.24 -1.26 11.12
N ILE A 494 26.30 -0.68 9.92
CA ILE A 494 27.23 0.40 9.58
C ILE A 494 26.99 1.61 10.49
N HIS A 495 25.73 2.03 10.69
CA HIS A 495 25.41 3.13 11.59
C HIS A 495 25.79 2.79 13.04
N ALA A 496 25.43 1.60 13.52
CA ALA A 496 25.72 1.14 14.87
C ALA A 496 27.24 1.10 15.17
N LEU A 497 28.04 0.57 14.25
CA LEU A 497 29.50 0.49 14.39
C LEU A 497 30.18 1.87 14.45
N ASN A 498 29.52 2.92 13.93
CA ASN A 498 30.01 4.29 13.96
C ASN A 498 29.42 5.12 15.12
N CYS A 499 28.52 4.56 15.92
CA CYS A 499 27.97 5.22 17.10
C CYS A 499 28.99 5.25 18.25
N GLU A 500 29.01 6.35 19.01
CA GLU A 500 29.86 6.48 20.22
C GLU A 500 29.25 5.77 21.45
N GLN A 501 28.01 5.30 21.36
CA GLN A 501 27.30 4.59 22.42
C GLN A 501 27.84 3.17 22.60
N GLU A 502 28.10 2.76 23.85
CA GLU A 502 28.46 1.36 24.14
C GLU A 502 27.24 0.45 23.92
N MET A 503 27.39 -0.52 23.02
CA MET A 503 26.38 -1.54 22.70
C MET A 503 26.99 -2.93 22.89
N PRO A 504 27.14 -3.40 24.15
CA PRO A 504 27.83 -4.64 24.46
C PRO A 504 27.11 -5.87 23.92
N ALA A 505 25.77 -5.91 23.92
CA ALA A 505 25.03 -7.06 23.38
C ALA A 505 25.14 -7.11 21.84
N PHE A 506 25.07 -5.96 21.16
CA PHE A 506 25.37 -5.89 19.73
C PHE A 506 26.79 -6.34 19.42
N SER A 507 27.78 -5.87 20.18
CA SER A 507 29.18 -6.27 20.00
C SER A 507 29.42 -7.76 20.24
N GLU A 508 28.64 -8.38 21.14
CA GLU A 508 28.68 -9.83 21.40
C GLU A 508 28.00 -10.62 20.27
N ALA A 509 26.90 -10.12 19.72
CA ALA A 509 26.13 -10.80 18.67
C ALA A 509 26.73 -10.62 17.26
N TYR A 510 27.32 -9.46 16.97
CA TYR A 510 27.72 -9.09 15.61
C TYR A 510 28.86 -9.96 15.08
N GLY A 511 28.57 -10.73 14.02
CA GLY A 511 29.54 -11.65 13.42
C GLY A 511 29.92 -12.83 14.31
N SER A 512 29.11 -13.16 15.33
CA SER A 512 29.39 -14.27 16.24
C SER A 512 29.19 -15.65 15.59
N GLY A 513 28.48 -15.72 14.46
CA GLY A 513 28.10 -16.94 13.75
C GLY A 513 26.93 -17.68 14.41
N GLU A 514 26.95 -17.82 15.73
CA GLU A 514 25.82 -18.31 16.54
C GLU A 514 25.62 -17.40 17.76
N CYS A 515 24.36 -17.10 18.09
CA CYS A 515 23.99 -16.24 19.21
C CYS A 515 22.74 -16.79 19.90
N SER A 516 22.62 -16.61 21.22
CA SER A 516 21.40 -16.95 21.95
C SER A 516 20.31 -15.90 21.72
N ASP A 517 19.04 -16.32 21.68
CA ASP A 517 17.88 -15.42 21.50
C ASP A 517 17.87 -14.26 22.51
N GLY A 518 18.34 -14.50 23.74
CA GLY A 518 18.38 -13.49 24.79
C GLY A 518 19.47 -12.42 24.61
N VAL A 519 20.59 -12.76 23.97
CA VAL A 519 21.63 -11.78 23.60
C VAL A 519 21.18 -11.01 22.37
N LEU A 520 20.63 -11.70 21.38
CA LEU A 520 20.13 -11.09 20.16
C LEU A 520 18.99 -10.09 20.44
N SER A 521 18.03 -10.45 21.29
CA SER A 521 16.94 -9.53 21.68
C SER A 521 17.47 -8.26 22.34
N LYS A 522 18.55 -8.35 23.12
CA LYS A 522 19.20 -7.17 23.72
C LYS A 522 19.98 -6.36 22.70
N ALA A 523 20.66 -7.02 21.75
CA ALA A 523 21.33 -6.35 20.65
C ALA A 523 20.33 -5.53 19.81
N VAL A 524 19.17 -6.09 19.51
CA VAL A 524 18.09 -5.36 18.80
C VAL A 524 17.62 -4.15 19.61
N ALA A 525 17.41 -4.29 20.91
CA ALA A 525 17.05 -3.16 21.78
C ALA A 525 18.15 -2.07 21.81
N GLU A 526 19.43 -2.44 21.85
CA GLU A 526 20.55 -1.49 21.75
C GLU A 526 20.59 -0.78 20.38
N LEU A 527 20.27 -1.48 19.29
CA LEU A 527 20.17 -0.91 17.94
C LEU A 527 18.99 0.07 17.82
N GLU A 528 17.89 -0.19 18.53
CA GLU A 528 16.75 0.73 18.63
C GLU A 528 17.10 1.97 19.47
N GLU A 529 17.65 1.78 20.67
CA GLU A 529 18.04 2.87 21.58
C GLU A 529 19.13 3.79 20.98
N SER A 530 20.06 3.24 20.20
CA SER A 530 21.08 4.01 19.49
C SER A 530 20.54 4.79 18.28
N GLY A 531 19.29 4.54 17.88
CA GLY A 531 18.67 5.13 16.70
C GLY A 531 19.13 4.51 15.37
N SER A 532 19.85 3.39 15.39
CA SER A 532 20.38 2.75 14.17
C SER A 532 19.27 2.16 13.30
N ILE A 533 18.23 1.60 13.92
CA ILE A 533 17.02 1.12 13.20
C ILE A 533 16.28 2.31 12.57
N GLU A 534 16.05 3.36 13.35
CA GLU A 534 15.35 4.57 12.87
C GLU A 534 16.13 5.28 11.76
N TYR A 535 17.47 5.28 11.81
CA TYR A 535 18.31 5.80 10.73
C TYR A 535 18.08 5.06 9.41
N ALA A 536 18.12 3.72 9.43
CA ALA A 536 17.87 2.91 8.25
C ALA A 536 16.43 3.05 7.72
N LYS A 537 15.44 3.14 8.63
CA LYS A 537 14.04 3.42 8.29
C LYS A 537 13.88 4.76 7.58
N ASN A 538 14.48 5.83 8.10
CA ASN A 538 14.44 7.14 7.45
C ASN A 538 15.08 7.12 6.06
N ARG A 539 16.16 6.34 5.88
CA ARG A 539 16.78 6.15 4.56
C ARG A 539 15.87 5.41 3.59
N ALA A 540 15.18 4.37 4.03
CA ALA A 540 14.18 3.67 3.22
C ALA A 540 13.03 4.61 2.83
N MET A 541 12.49 5.36 3.80
CA MET A 541 11.40 6.33 3.59
C MET A 541 11.81 7.47 2.63
N HIS A 542 13.08 7.88 2.64
CA HIS A 542 13.58 8.84 1.65
C HIS A 542 13.45 8.29 0.22
N HIS A 543 13.89 7.05 -0.03
CA HIS A 543 13.77 6.44 -1.34
C HIS A 543 12.32 6.15 -1.74
N HIS A 544 11.47 5.78 -0.78
CA HIS A 544 10.02 5.66 -0.97
C HIS A 544 9.40 6.99 -1.44
N ALA A 545 9.69 8.09 -0.76
CA ALA A 545 9.20 9.43 -1.14
C ALA A 545 9.71 9.86 -2.52
N VAL A 546 10.98 9.58 -2.84
CA VAL A 546 11.54 9.85 -4.18
C VAL A 546 10.83 9.02 -5.24
N ALA A 547 10.55 7.74 -4.99
CA ALA A 547 9.80 6.90 -5.92
C ALA A 547 8.41 7.47 -6.18
N HIS A 548 7.65 7.85 -5.16
CA HIS A 548 6.35 8.52 -5.34
C HIS A 548 6.44 9.81 -6.15
N SER A 549 7.43 10.66 -5.86
CA SER A 549 7.62 11.90 -6.62
C SER A 549 7.87 11.67 -8.12
N CYS A 550 8.46 10.53 -8.50
CA CYS A 550 8.61 10.18 -9.91
C CYS A 550 7.25 9.85 -10.54
N LEU A 551 6.34 9.22 -9.80
CA LEU A 551 5.01 8.86 -10.31
C LEU A 551 4.10 10.09 -10.48
N ASP A 552 4.37 11.19 -9.76
CA ASP A 552 3.61 12.45 -9.90
C ASP A 552 3.78 13.13 -11.27
N ASP A 553 4.89 12.84 -11.97
CA ASP A 553 5.17 13.35 -13.32
C ASP A 553 4.56 12.47 -14.43
N VAL A 554 3.84 11.41 -14.08
CA VAL A 554 3.16 10.50 -15.03
C VAL A 554 1.66 10.80 -15.02
N ALA A 555 1.02 10.69 -16.18
CA ALA A 555 -0.42 10.94 -16.29
C ALA A 555 -1.22 9.94 -15.44
N ASP A 556 -2.17 10.47 -14.65
CA ASP A 556 -3.02 9.65 -13.78
C ASP A 556 -3.81 8.61 -14.58
N SER A 557 -3.76 7.38 -14.09
CA SER A 557 -4.49 6.25 -14.65
C SER A 557 -4.63 5.14 -13.62
N PRO A 558 -5.59 4.20 -13.78
CA PRO A 558 -5.67 3.03 -12.93
C PRO A 558 -4.37 2.20 -12.90
N ALA A 559 -3.64 2.14 -14.03
CA ALA A 559 -2.36 1.45 -14.10
C ALA A 559 -1.26 2.18 -13.31
N LEU A 560 -1.27 3.52 -13.28
CA LEU A 560 -0.36 4.29 -12.44
C LEU A 560 -0.61 4.03 -10.95
N ASN A 561 -1.87 3.91 -10.53
CA ASN A 561 -2.22 3.58 -9.15
C ASN A 561 -1.66 2.23 -8.71
N ILE A 562 -1.61 1.23 -9.59
CA ILE A 562 -0.93 -0.05 -9.32
C ILE A 562 0.56 0.15 -9.02
N LEU A 563 1.24 1.09 -9.70
CA LEU A 563 2.65 1.40 -9.42
C LEU A 563 2.83 2.15 -8.10
N ARG A 564 1.87 3.00 -7.72
CA ARG A 564 1.84 3.66 -6.40
C ARG A 564 1.65 2.63 -5.30
N GLU A 565 0.65 1.75 -5.43
CA GLU A 565 0.44 0.62 -4.52
C GLU A 565 1.69 -0.27 -4.43
N LEU A 566 2.38 -0.54 -5.55
CA LEU A 566 3.63 -1.29 -5.53
C LEU A 566 4.74 -0.59 -4.74
N THR A 567 4.78 0.73 -4.81
CA THR A 567 5.73 1.57 -4.06
C THR A 567 5.42 1.50 -2.56
N ASP A 568 4.14 1.56 -2.19
CA ASP A 568 3.67 1.45 -0.80
C ASP A 568 3.74 0.02 -0.24
N PHE A 569 3.65 -0.99 -1.10
CA PHE A 569 3.72 -2.40 -0.73
C PHE A 569 4.96 -2.74 0.09
N GLN A 570 6.05 -1.97 -0.06
CA GLN A 570 7.26 -2.19 0.73
C GLN A 570 7.06 -1.89 2.21
N LEU A 571 6.22 -0.89 2.53
CA LEU A 571 5.94 -0.47 3.90
C LEU A 571 5.00 -1.42 4.63
N ILE A 572 4.05 -2.00 3.88
CA ILE A 572 3.08 -2.97 4.41
C ILE A 572 3.76 -4.25 4.89
N ARG A 573 4.96 -4.57 4.38
CA ARG A 573 5.71 -5.78 4.77
C ARG A 573 6.30 -5.74 6.19
N ILE A 574 6.29 -4.57 6.85
CA ILE A 574 6.76 -4.40 8.23
C ILE A 574 5.63 -4.62 9.26
N ASN A 575 4.38 -4.37 8.85
CA ASN A 575 3.20 -4.49 9.71
C ASN A 575 2.54 -5.86 9.53
#